data_AF-F9WWC7-F1
#
_entry.id   AF-F9WWC7-F1
#
_cell.length_a   1.000
_cell.length_b   1.000
_cell.length_c   1.000
_cell.angle_alpha   90.00
_cell.angle_beta   90.00
_cell.angle_gamma   90.00
#
_symmetry.space_group_name_H-M   'P 1'
#
loop_
_entity.id
_entity.type
_entity.pdbx_description
1 polymer ?
#
loop_
_entity_poly.entity_id
_entity_poly.type
_entity_poly.pdbx_seq_one_letter_code
_entity_poly.pdbx_strand_id
1 'polypeptide(L)'
;DGNEYPEGGLRAYLVVFGSFCGLLAALGIMNTVGLYQAYLGENQLSGYSESAIGWIISIYVFLSFGVGLIIGPIFDVYGPRWFVLAGSICIMVCMMLLGVCTAYWHFLIVFGIIGGVGTALIFTPAISSIGHFFYIKRGSATGLATAGGSLGGVIFPLMLQNLFPKVGWGWATRIQGFAFLALLVATNLLVRSRLPPKPGQSILPDFRIFRQVDFALVTAGIYFMEWGLFAPITYLTQYALYSGAMSTTFAYQIIAIFNAGSTLGRWLPGYFADRIGRYNTMILALALCLVASFGLWLPATLLSASDDRDSHKTAVFGLTIAFSVVFGFASGSNISLTPVCVGQLCETEQYGRYYATCYTIVALGTLTGIPIAGALVQACDGAFWGVAIFTGMCYAVSIAAFVTVRVMRGGW
;
A
#
# COMPACT_ATOMS: atom_id res chain seq x y z
N ASP A 1 20.04 12.04 -20.18
CA ASP A 1 19.77 10.78 -20.90
C ASP A 1 18.99 11.08 -22.17
N GLY A 2 19.55 10.83 -23.35
CA GLY A 2 18.94 11.12 -24.66
C GLY A 2 17.69 10.31 -25.02
N ASN A 3 16.95 9.80 -24.02
CA ASN A 3 15.64 9.20 -24.21
C ASN A 3 14.57 10.29 -24.12
N GLU A 4 13.99 10.66 -25.26
CA GLU A 4 12.91 11.64 -25.32
C GLU A 4 11.64 11.01 -24.71
N TYR A 5 11.12 11.51 -23.59
CA TYR A 5 9.90 10.98 -22.96
C TYR A 5 8.64 11.50 -23.67
N PRO A 6 7.60 10.68 -23.91
CA PRO A 6 6.36 11.15 -24.52
C PRO A 6 5.65 12.22 -23.70
N GLU A 7 5.79 12.20 -22.36
CA GLU A 7 5.20 13.17 -21.41
C GLU A 7 3.67 13.39 -21.58
N GLY A 8 2.99 12.46 -22.26
CA GLY A 8 1.60 12.55 -22.65
C GLY A 8 1.24 11.73 -23.90
N GLY A 9 0.09 12.06 -24.48
CA GLY A 9 -0.51 11.36 -25.62
C GLY A 9 -1.41 10.19 -25.22
N LEU A 10 -2.32 9.80 -26.12
CA LEU A 10 -3.32 8.77 -25.86
C LEU A 10 -2.70 7.47 -25.34
N ARG A 11 -1.59 7.02 -25.96
CA ARG A 11 -0.90 5.79 -25.55
C ARG A 11 -0.36 5.85 -24.12
N ALA A 12 0.25 6.98 -23.72
CA ALA A 12 0.81 7.12 -22.38
C ALA A 12 -0.29 7.16 -21.31
N TYR A 13 -1.39 7.90 -21.55
CA TYR A 13 -2.52 7.94 -20.63
C TYR A 13 -3.32 6.63 -20.59
N LEU A 14 -3.38 5.87 -21.69
CA LEU A 14 -3.94 4.52 -21.68
C LEU A 14 -3.12 3.58 -20.79
N VAL A 15 -1.79 3.67 -20.78
CA VAL A 15 -0.95 2.91 -19.84
C VAL A 15 -1.27 3.30 -18.40
N VAL A 16 -1.40 4.61 -18.10
CA VAL A 16 -1.80 5.09 -16.76
C VAL A 16 -3.16 4.53 -16.35
N PHE A 17 -4.14 4.52 -17.25
CA PHE A 17 -5.47 3.95 -16.98
C PHE A 17 -5.43 2.42 -16.83
N GLY A 18 -4.62 1.72 -17.62
CA GLY A 18 -4.38 0.28 -17.46
C GLY A 18 -3.76 -0.05 -16.10
N SER A 19 -2.76 0.72 -15.69
CA SER A 19 -2.12 0.62 -14.38
C SER A 19 -3.10 0.96 -13.25
N PHE A 20 -3.96 1.97 -13.44
CA PHE A 20 -5.04 2.29 -12.50
C PHE A 20 -5.96 1.10 -12.28
N CYS A 21 -6.43 0.45 -13.34
CA CYS A 21 -7.29 -0.72 -13.24
C CYS A 21 -6.60 -1.89 -12.50
N GLY A 22 -5.32 -2.10 -12.80
CA GLY A 22 -4.53 -3.20 -12.22
C GLY A 22 -4.27 -2.97 -10.74
N LEU A 23 -3.90 -1.74 -10.37
CA LEU A 23 -3.69 -1.34 -8.98
C LEU A 23 -5.00 -1.31 -8.20
N LEU A 24 -6.13 -0.94 -8.83
CA LEU A 24 -7.44 -1.01 -8.22
C LEU A 24 -7.83 -2.44 -7.85
N ALA A 25 -7.50 -3.42 -8.68
CA ALA A 25 -7.69 -4.83 -8.34
C ALA A 25 -6.69 -5.30 -7.27
N ALA A 26 -5.38 -5.18 -7.54
CA ALA A 26 -4.32 -5.75 -6.72
C ALA A 26 -4.24 -5.12 -5.32
N LEU A 27 -4.20 -3.79 -5.22
CA LEU A 27 -4.22 -3.10 -3.93
C LEU A 27 -5.63 -3.07 -3.33
N GLY A 28 -6.69 -3.23 -4.14
CA GLY A 28 -8.04 -3.41 -3.63
C GLY A 28 -8.17 -4.63 -2.74
N ILE A 29 -7.57 -5.77 -3.13
CA ILE A 29 -7.47 -6.96 -2.27
C ILE A 29 -6.70 -6.63 -0.99
N MET A 30 -5.54 -5.98 -1.14
CA MET A 30 -4.68 -5.64 0.00
C MET A 30 -5.39 -4.74 1.02
N ASN A 31 -6.16 -3.75 0.58
CA ASN A 31 -6.92 -2.87 1.46
C ASN A 31 -8.18 -3.55 2.06
N THR A 32 -8.54 -4.75 1.58
CA THR A 32 -9.69 -5.53 2.06
C THR A 32 -9.29 -6.64 3.05
N VAL A 33 -7.98 -6.86 3.26
CA VAL A 33 -7.45 -7.96 4.10
C VAL A 33 -8.06 -7.99 5.51
N GLY A 34 -8.25 -6.84 6.15
CA GLY A 34 -8.80 -6.76 7.50
C GLY A 34 -10.24 -7.27 7.58
N LEU A 35 -11.05 -7.01 6.54
CA LEU A 35 -12.41 -7.52 6.46
C LEU A 35 -12.44 -9.04 6.22
N TYR A 36 -11.51 -9.56 5.42
CA TYR A 36 -11.35 -11.01 5.27
C TYR A 36 -10.92 -11.67 6.58
N GLN A 37 -9.98 -11.06 7.32
CA GLN A 37 -9.52 -11.56 8.61
C GLN A 37 -10.67 -11.72 9.58
N ALA A 38 -11.47 -10.65 9.75
CA ALA A 38 -12.58 -10.63 10.68
C ALA A 38 -13.62 -11.70 10.31
N TYR A 39 -14.03 -11.75 9.03
CA TYR A 39 -15.00 -12.74 8.58
C TYR A 39 -14.50 -14.17 8.77
N LEU A 40 -13.25 -14.46 8.39
CA LEU A 40 -12.67 -15.80 8.54
C LEU A 40 -12.55 -16.22 10.00
N GLY A 41 -12.18 -15.30 10.89
CA GLY A 41 -12.10 -15.54 12.33
C GLY A 41 -13.45 -15.82 12.98
N GLU A 42 -14.53 -15.23 12.49
CA GLU A 42 -15.89 -15.49 13.02
C GLU A 42 -16.54 -16.75 12.42
N ASN A 43 -16.05 -17.22 11.26
CA ASN A 43 -16.71 -18.28 10.48
C ASN A 43 -15.77 -19.49 10.30
N GLN A 44 -15.17 -19.64 9.12
CA GLN A 44 -14.43 -20.85 8.69
C GLN A 44 -13.24 -21.20 9.59
N LEU A 45 -12.59 -20.20 10.19
CA LEU A 45 -11.40 -20.35 11.03
C LEU A 45 -11.68 -20.00 12.51
N SER A 46 -12.94 -20.04 12.95
CA SER A 46 -13.33 -19.77 14.35
C SER A 46 -12.64 -20.63 15.41
N GLY A 47 -12.16 -21.82 15.03
CA GLY A 47 -11.35 -22.68 15.91
C GLY A 47 -9.87 -22.30 16.03
N TYR A 48 -9.38 -21.31 15.28
CA TYR A 48 -7.98 -20.88 15.28
C TYR A 48 -7.80 -19.56 16.04
N SER A 49 -6.61 -19.35 16.61
CA SER A 49 -6.27 -18.09 17.24
C SER A 49 -6.14 -16.95 16.21
N GLU A 50 -6.44 -15.71 16.61
CA GLU A 50 -6.28 -14.54 15.74
C GLU A 50 -4.84 -14.42 15.18
N SER A 51 -3.84 -14.80 15.98
CA SER A 51 -2.44 -14.83 15.56
C SER A 51 -2.20 -15.82 14.41
N ALA A 52 -2.80 -17.01 14.48
CA ALA A 52 -2.68 -18.00 13.41
C ALA A 52 -3.30 -17.50 12.10
N ILE A 53 -4.47 -16.86 12.16
CA ILE A 53 -5.14 -16.27 10.98
C ILE A 53 -4.31 -15.09 10.45
N GLY A 54 -3.75 -14.27 11.33
CA GLY A 54 -2.86 -13.16 10.98
C GLY A 54 -1.68 -13.57 10.12
N TRP A 55 -1.08 -14.75 10.37
CA TRP A 55 0.03 -15.28 9.55
C TRP A 55 -0.32 -15.43 8.06
N ILE A 56 -1.56 -15.81 7.73
CA ILE A 56 -1.99 -15.92 6.33
C ILE A 56 -1.90 -14.55 5.64
N ILE A 57 -2.34 -13.50 6.34
CA ILE A 57 -2.35 -12.13 5.83
C ILE A 57 -0.93 -11.56 5.79
N SER A 58 -0.13 -11.81 6.82
CA SER A 58 1.28 -11.42 6.85
C SER A 58 2.06 -12.03 5.67
N ILE A 59 1.82 -13.31 5.35
CA ILE A 59 2.43 -13.97 4.18
C ILE A 59 1.93 -13.34 2.87
N TYR A 60 0.64 -13.05 2.75
CA TYR A 60 0.08 -12.34 1.59
C TYR A 60 0.78 -10.99 1.36
N VAL A 61 0.86 -10.16 2.40
CA VAL A 61 1.49 -8.83 2.31
C VAL A 61 2.98 -8.95 2.01
N PHE A 62 3.69 -9.84 2.72
CA PHE A 62 5.11 -10.10 2.51
C PHE A 62 5.40 -10.52 1.07
N LEU A 63 4.64 -11.47 0.50
CA LEU A 63 4.85 -11.90 -0.87
C LEU A 63 4.44 -10.84 -1.90
N SER A 64 3.41 -10.04 -1.60
CA SER A 64 2.96 -8.93 -2.47
C SER A 64 4.06 -7.89 -2.72
N PHE A 65 4.95 -7.66 -1.76
CA PHE A 65 6.08 -6.75 -1.91
C PHE A 65 7.42 -7.46 -2.16
N GLY A 66 7.66 -8.59 -1.49
CA GLY A 66 8.93 -9.31 -1.48
C GLY A 66 9.24 -10.05 -2.79
N VAL A 67 8.23 -10.58 -3.48
CA VAL A 67 8.43 -11.22 -4.80
C VAL A 67 8.86 -10.20 -5.86
N GLY A 68 8.60 -8.90 -5.61
CA GLY A 68 9.07 -7.79 -6.41
C GLY A 68 10.58 -7.83 -6.69
N LEU A 69 11.40 -8.34 -5.76
CA LEU A 69 12.85 -8.50 -5.91
C LEU A 69 13.24 -9.26 -7.19
N ILE A 70 12.54 -10.35 -7.44
CA ILE A 70 12.79 -11.25 -8.56
C ILE A 70 12.12 -10.69 -9.82
N ILE A 71 10.92 -10.11 -9.66
CA ILE A 71 10.13 -9.58 -10.77
C ILE A 71 10.80 -8.36 -11.41
N GLY A 72 11.42 -7.45 -10.63
CA GLY A 72 12.00 -6.21 -11.13
C GLY A 72 13.03 -6.39 -12.25
N PRO A 73 14.14 -7.12 -12.00
CA PRO A 73 15.15 -7.37 -13.03
C PRO A 73 14.61 -8.11 -14.25
N ILE A 74 13.67 -9.05 -14.05
CA ILE A 74 13.08 -9.81 -15.15
C ILE A 74 12.09 -8.94 -15.93
N PHE A 75 11.39 -8.00 -15.28
CA PHE A 75 10.55 -6.99 -15.92
C PHE A 75 11.36 -6.07 -16.83
N ASP A 76 12.54 -5.64 -16.39
CA ASP A 76 13.43 -4.80 -17.19
C ASP A 76 13.89 -5.53 -18.48
N VAL A 77 13.95 -6.87 -18.46
CA VAL A 77 14.39 -7.71 -19.60
C VAL A 77 13.24 -8.22 -20.48
N TYR A 78 12.07 -8.56 -19.96
CA TYR A 78 10.99 -9.17 -20.75
C TYR A 78 9.75 -8.29 -20.90
N GLY A 79 9.73 -7.13 -20.22
CA GLY A 79 8.61 -6.20 -20.20
C GLY A 79 7.40 -6.69 -19.39
N PRO A 80 6.34 -5.88 -19.29
CA PRO A 80 5.19 -6.11 -18.39
C PRO A 80 4.30 -7.28 -18.79
N ARG A 81 4.21 -7.63 -20.08
CA ARG A 81 3.03 -8.31 -20.62
C ARG A 81 2.80 -9.69 -20.02
N TRP A 82 3.86 -10.48 -19.89
CA TRP A 82 3.78 -11.83 -19.33
C TRP A 82 3.54 -11.82 -17.81
N PHE A 83 4.11 -10.83 -17.12
CA PHE A 83 3.89 -10.64 -15.69
C PHE A 83 2.45 -10.26 -15.37
N VAL A 84 1.91 -9.27 -16.09
CA VAL A 84 0.53 -8.83 -15.90
C VAL A 84 -0.44 -9.98 -16.20
N LEU A 85 -0.18 -10.78 -17.24
CA LEU A 85 -1.01 -11.95 -17.55
C LEU A 85 -0.95 -13.02 -16.45
N ALA A 86 0.26 -13.41 -16.03
CA ALA A 86 0.45 -14.40 -14.97
C ALA A 86 -0.16 -13.92 -13.64
N GLY A 87 0.07 -12.67 -13.27
CA GLY A 87 -0.51 -12.05 -12.08
C GLY A 87 -2.04 -12.00 -12.14
N SER A 88 -2.60 -11.71 -13.31
CA SER A 88 -4.06 -11.72 -13.51
C SER A 88 -4.65 -13.11 -13.30
N ILE A 89 -4.00 -14.14 -13.85
CA ILE A 89 -4.43 -15.54 -13.65
C ILE A 89 -4.34 -15.90 -12.16
N CYS A 90 -3.25 -15.58 -11.48
CA CYS A 90 -3.09 -15.83 -10.05
C CYS A 90 -4.17 -15.14 -9.20
N ILE A 91 -4.44 -13.86 -9.44
CA ILE A 91 -5.51 -13.13 -8.72
C ILE A 91 -6.88 -13.75 -9.01
N MET A 92 -7.17 -14.11 -10.26
CA MET A 92 -8.45 -14.76 -10.60
C MET A 92 -8.61 -16.13 -9.93
N VAL A 93 -7.57 -16.96 -9.96
CA VAL A 93 -7.55 -18.25 -9.27
C VAL A 93 -7.74 -18.06 -7.77
N CYS A 94 -7.03 -17.11 -7.16
CA CYS A 94 -7.18 -16.75 -5.75
C CYS A 94 -8.64 -16.44 -5.43
N MET A 95 -9.26 -15.49 -6.14
CA MET A 95 -10.63 -15.05 -5.82
C MET A 95 -11.70 -16.12 -6.10
N MET A 96 -11.53 -16.93 -7.13
CA MET A 96 -12.49 -17.99 -7.46
C MET A 96 -12.41 -19.17 -6.49
N LEU A 97 -11.21 -19.49 -5.98
CA LEU A 97 -11.02 -20.57 -5.02
C LEU A 97 -11.26 -20.14 -3.57
N LEU A 98 -11.07 -18.86 -3.23
CA LEU A 98 -11.23 -18.34 -1.86
C LEU A 98 -12.61 -18.65 -1.26
N GLY A 99 -13.66 -18.62 -2.10
CA GLY A 99 -15.02 -18.95 -1.70
C GLY A 99 -15.29 -20.43 -1.43
N VAL A 100 -14.35 -21.32 -1.76
CA VAL A 100 -14.45 -22.79 -1.58
C VAL A 100 -13.49 -23.28 -0.48
N CYS A 101 -12.56 -22.44 -0.03
CA CYS A 101 -11.64 -22.75 1.05
C CYS A 101 -12.38 -23.04 2.37
N THR A 102 -11.90 -24.03 3.11
CA THR A 102 -12.49 -24.52 4.36
C THR A 102 -11.44 -24.77 5.43
N ALA A 103 -10.29 -25.33 5.06
CA ALA A 103 -9.17 -25.57 5.97
C ALA A 103 -8.16 -24.41 5.97
N TYR A 104 -7.46 -24.22 7.10
CA TYR A 104 -6.41 -23.21 7.26
C TYR A 104 -5.38 -23.21 6.12
N TRP A 105 -4.88 -24.39 5.75
CA TRP A 105 -3.88 -24.50 4.68
C TRP A 105 -4.43 -24.14 3.29
N HIS A 106 -5.75 -24.28 3.05
CA HIS A 106 -6.38 -23.79 1.81
C HIS A 106 -6.20 -22.26 1.72
N PHE A 107 -6.52 -21.53 2.79
CA PHE A 107 -6.38 -20.08 2.84
C PHE A 107 -4.92 -19.64 2.76
N LEU A 108 -4.01 -20.36 3.42
CA LEU A 108 -2.57 -20.09 3.36
C LEU A 108 -2.04 -20.15 1.91
N ILE A 109 -2.39 -21.20 1.17
CA ILE A 109 -1.91 -21.36 -0.21
C ILE A 109 -2.64 -20.42 -1.17
N VAL A 110 -3.98 -20.40 -1.12
CA VAL A 110 -4.81 -19.65 -2.10
C VAL A 110 -4.69 -18.15 -1.88
N PHE A 111 -4.87 -17.67 -0.65
CA PHE A 111 -4.84 -16.25 -0.35
C PHE A 111 -3.42 -15.76 -0.06
N GLY A 112 -2.72 -16.43 0.84
CA GLY A 112 -1.35 -16.07 1.23
C GLY A 112 -0.39 -16.10 0.05
N ILE A 113 -0.19 -17.28 -0.54
CA ILE A 113 0.84 -17.49 -1.56
C ILE A 113 0.37 -17.04 -2.95
N ILE A 114 -0.70 -17.63 -3.48
CA ILE A 114 -1.16 -17.34 -4.86
C ILE A 114 -1.63 -15.89 -4.97
N GLY A 115 -2.41 -15.41 -3.99
CA GLY A 115 -2.83 -14.01 -3.92
C GLY A 115 -1.65 -13.05 -3.83
N GLY A 116 -0.69 -13.31 -2.93
CA GLY A 116 0.48 -12.43 -2.73
C GLY A 116 1.37 -12.35 -3.97
N VAL A 117 1.69 -13.50 -4.57
CA VAL A 117 2.45 -13.57 -5.83
C VAL A 117 1.69 -12.86 -6.96
N GLY A 118 0.38 -13.10 -7.08
CA GLY A 118 -0.46 -12.47 -8.09
C GLY A 118 -0.48 -10.94 -7.98
N THR A 119 -0.62 -10.42 -6.76
CA THR A 119 -0.57 -8.99 -6.45
C THR A 119 0.79 -8.39 -6.84
N ALA A 120 1.91 -9.03 -6.50
CA ALA A 120 3.25 -8.56 -6.86
C ALA A 120 3.46 -8.47 -8.39
N LEU A 121 2.99 -9.49 -9.12
CA LEU A 121 3.10 -9.59 -10.59
C LEU A 121 2.27 -8.54 -11.34
N ILE A 122 1.27 -7.94 -10.69
CA ILE A 122 0.50 -6.80 -11.24
C ILE A 122 1.09 -5.47 -10.77
N PHE A 123 1.36 -5.35 -9.47
CA PHE A 123 1.74 -4.11 -8.81
C PHE A 123 3.06 -3.54 -9.37
N THR A 124 4.12 -4.35 -9.41
CA THR A 124 5.44 -3.88 -9.87
C THR A 124 5.41 -3.45 -11.34
N PRO A 125 4.91 -4.25 -12.30
CA PRO A 125 4.86 -3.83 -13.71
C PRO A 125 3.94 -2.64 -13.96
N ALA A 126 2.84 -2.50 -13.22
CA ALA A 126 1.91 -1.38 -13.37
C ALA A 126 2.58 -0.04 -13.01
N ILE A 127 3.40 -0.01 -11.95
CA ILE A 127 4.15 1.19 -11.55
C ILE A 127 5.34 1.43 -12.48
N SER A 128 6.15 0.40 -12.74
CA SER A 128 7.36 0.54 -13.56
C SER A 128 7.07 0.98 -14.99
N SER A 129 5.97 0.51 -15.58
CA SER A 129 5.58 0.90 -16.95
C SER A 129 5.33 2.40 -17.06
N ILE A 130 4.80 3.08 -16.03
CA ILE A 130 4.53 4.53 -16.05
C ILE A 130 5.85 5.31 -16.16
N GLY A 131 6.89 4.83 -15.46
CA GLY A 131 8.22 5.42 -15.49
C GLY A 131 8.86 5.46 -16.88
N HIS A 132 8.45 4.59 -17.79
CA HIS A 132 8.98 4.56 -19.17
C HIS A 132 8.35 5.65 -20.07
N PHE A 133 7.20 6.21 -19.69
CA PHE A 133 6.45 7.19 -20.48
C PHE A 133 6.52 8.61 -19.94
N PHE A 134 6.71 8.78 -18.63
CA PHE A 134 6.70 10.07 -17.96
C PHE A 134 7.97 10.27 -17.12
N TYR A 135 8.67 11.36 -17.36
CA TYR A 135 9.75 11.85 -16.52
C TYR A 135 9.31 13.15 -15.82
N ILE A 136 8.93 14.19 -16.54
CA ILE A 136 8.52 15.48 -15.96
C ILE A 136 7.20 15.33 -15.19
N LYS A 137 6.17 14.67 -15.76
CA LYS A 137 4.85 14.48 -15.12
C LYS A 137 4.73 13.16 -14.35
N ARG A 138 5.85 12.59 -13.93
CA ARG A 138 5.91 11.24 -13.37
C ARG A 138 5.16 11.15 -12.04
N GLY A 139 5.22 12.19 -11.22
CA GLY A 139 4.49 12.28 -9.95
C GLY A 139 2.99 12.20 -10.16
N SER A 140 2.44 13.06 -11.03
CA SER A 140 1.01 13.08 -11.32
C SER A 140 0.52 11.80 -11.99
N ALA A 141 1.27 11.24 -12.95
CA ALA A 141 0.90 10.01 -13.65
C ALA A 141 0.90 8.79 -12.72
N THR A 142 1.94 8.64 -11.90
CA THR A 142 2.03 7.57 -10.89
C THR A 142 0.98 7.74 -9.81
N GLY A 143 0.72 8.98 -9.38
CA GLY A 143 -0.33 9.33 -8.46
C GLY A 143 -1.73 8.97 -8.95
N LEU A 144 -2.03 9.26 -10.22
CA LEU A 144 -3.31 8.91 -10.81
C LEU A 144 -3.49 7.39 -10.88
N ALA A 145 -2.47 6.64 -11.30
CA ALA A 145 -2.55 5.18 -11.34
C ALA A 145 -2.72 4.57 -9.94
N THR A 146 -1.93 5.02 -8.97
CA THR A 146 -1.98 4.50 -7.59
C THR A 146 -3.26 4.88 -6.86
N ALA A 147 -3.93 5.98 -7.23
CA ALA A 147 -5.27 6.34 -6.73
C ALA A 147 -6.31 5.23 -6.98
N GLY A 148 -6.10 4.38 -7.99
CA GLY A 148 -6.94 3.20 -8.20
C GLY A 148 -6.92 2.24 -7.00
N GLY A 149 -5.76 2.05 -6.38
CA GLY A 149 -5.63 1.14 -5.24
C GLY A 149 -6.37 1.60 -3.98
N SER A 150 -6.35 2.90 -3.68
CA SER A 150 -7.11 3.47 -2.56
C SER A 150 -8.61 3.49 -2.87
N LEU A 151 -9.00 3.79 -4.13
CA LEU A 151 -10.39 3.69 -4.54
C LEU A 151 -10.91 2.25 -4.40
N GLY A 152 -10.10 1.25 -4.74
CA GLY A 152 -10.40 -0.16 -4.47
C GLY A 152 -10.60 -0.44 -2.97
N GLY A 153 -9.79 0.18 -2.10
CA GLY A 153 -9.96 0.13 -0.65
C GLY A 153 -11.23 0.80 -0.11
N VAL A 154 -11.93 1.59 -0.92
CA VAL A 154 -13.29 2.08 -0.59
C VAL A 154 -14.35 1.15 -1.17
N ILE A 155 -14.24 0.80 -2.46
CA ILE A 155 -15.26 0.05 -3.19
C ILE A 155 -15.42 -1.37 -2.62
N PHE A 156 -14.33 -2.13 -2.50
CA PHE A 156 -14.43 -3.57 -2.23
C PHE A 156 -14.82 -3.90 -0.78
N PRO A 157 -14.30 -3.24 0.26
CA PRO A 157 -14.78 -3.48 1.62
C PRO A 157 -16.27 -3.17 1.78
N LEU A 158 -16.75 -2.03 1.26
CA LEU A 158 -18.17 -1.65 1.34
C LEU A 158 -19.07 -2.60 0.53
N MET A 159 -18.61 -3.01 -0.65
CA MET A 159 -19.29 -4.01 -1.46
C MET A 159 -19.43 -5.33 -0.71
N LEU A 160 -18.35 -5.85 -0.12
CA LEU A 160 -18.37 -7.12 0.61
C LEU A 160 -19.21 -7.06 1.89
N GLN A 161 -19.12 -5.98 2.67
CA GLN A 161 -19.96 -5.79 3.86
C GLN A 161 -21.46 -5.89 3.52
N ASN A 162 -21.86 -5.38 2.35
CA ASN A 162 -23.25 -5.48 1.89
C ASN A 162 -23.59 -6.85 1.30
N LEU A 163 -22.64 -7.53 0.64
CA LEU A 163 -22.84 -8.80 -0.02
C LEU A 163 -22.82 -10.00 0.94
N PHE A 164 -21.98 -9.99 1.97
CA PHE A 164 -21.89 -11.09 2.94
C PHE A 164 -23.25 -11.51 3.52
N PRO A 165 -24.12 -10.61 4.02
CA PRO A 165 -25.42 -10.99 4.54
C PRO A 165 -26.43 -11.42 3.46
N LYS A 166 -26.23 -11.02 2.19
CA LYS A 166 -27.19 -11.27 1.10
C LYS A 166 -26.92 -12.56 0.33
N VAL A 167 -25.65 -12.85 0.05
CA VAL A 167 -25.23 -13.96 -0.83
C VAL A 167 -24.19 -14.89 -0.19
N GLY A 168 -23.73 -14.55 1.02
CA GLY A 168 -22.70 -15.31 1.74
C GLY A 168 -21.28 -15.10 1.20
N TRP A 169 -20.28 -15.58 1.95
CA TRP A 169 -18.84 -15.48 1.64
C TRP A 169 -18.47 -15.97 0.24
N GLY A 170 -18.95 -17.17 -0.11
CA GLY A 170 -18.54 -17.84 -1.35
C GLY A 170 -18.96 -17.09 -2.61
N TRP A 171 -20.16 -16.51 -2.64
CA TRP A 171 -20.59 -15.71 -3.79
C TRP A 171 -20.08 -14.28 -3.72
N ALA A 172 -19.95 -13.68 -2.54
CA ALA A 172 -19.39 -12.33 -2.39
C ALA A 172 -17.95 -12.25 -2.94
N THR A 173 -17.10 -13.22 -2.61
CA THR A 173 -15.72 -13.31 -3.13
C THR A 173 -15.67 -13.54 -4.65
N ARG A 174 -16.60 -14.31 -5.22
CA ARG A 174 -16.71 -14.50 -6.68
C ARG A 174 -17.19 -13.25 -7.41
N ILE A 175 -18.19 -12.54 -6.88
CA ILE A 175 -18.66 -11.25 -7.43
C ILE A 175 -17.50 -10.26 -7.50
N GLN A 176 -16.70 -10.17 -6.42
CA GLN A 176 -15.48 -9.38 -6.42
C GLN A 176 -14.46 -9.86 -7.46
N GLY A 177 -14.28 -11.18 -7.60
CA GLY A 177 -13.43 -11.76 -8.63
C GLY A 177 -13.88 -11.40 -10.06
N PHE A 178 -15.18 -11.36 -10.35
CA PHE A 178 -15.69 -10.90 -11.64
C PHE A 178 -15.45 -9.41 -11.89
N ALA A 179 -15.56 -8.58 -10.85
CA ALA A 179 -15.17 -7.17 -10.94
C ALA A 179 -13.67 -7.02 -11.25
N PHE A 180 -12.82 -7.81 -10.59
CA PHE A 180 -11.38 -7.84 -10.89
C PHE A 180 -11.09 -8.37 -12.29
N LEU A 181 -11.84 -9.35 -12.80
CA LEU A 181 -11.65 -9.85 -14.16
C LEU A 181 -11.76 -8.70 -15.18
N ALA A 182 -12.80 -7.87 -15.08
CA ALA A 182 -12.98 -6.74 -15.98
C ALA A 182 -11.80 -5.75 -15.91
N LEU A 183 -11.35 -5.45 -14.70
CA LEU A 183 -10.22 -4.54 -14.46
C LEU A 183 -8.91 -5.11 -14.99
N LEU A 184 -8.63 -6.39 -14.72
CA LEU A 184 -7.42 -7.09 -15.15
C LEU A 184 -7.39 -7.29 -16.66
N VAL A 185 -8.53 -7.52 -17.32
CA VAL A 185 -8.62 -7.52 -18.78
C VAL A 185 -8.20 -6.15 -19.34
N ALA A 186 -8.72 -5.06 -18.77
CA ALA A 186 -8.28 -3.72 -19.17
C ALA A 186 -6.78 -3.51 -18.93
N THR A 187 -6.23 -3.95 -17.79
CA THR A 187 -4.79 -3.88 -17.50
C THR A 187 -3.96 -4.64 -18.53
N ASN A 188 -4.34 -5.86 -18.90
CA ASN A 188 -3.61 -6.67 -19.89
C ASN A 188 -3.60 -6.03 -21.30
N LEU A 189 -4.66 -5.33 -21.68
CA LEU A 189 -4.78 -4.70 -22.99
C LEU A 189 -3.99 -3.38 -23.08
N LEU A 190 -3.92 -2.66 -21.96
CA LEU A 190 -3.49 -1.26 -21.91
C LEU A 190 -2.06 -1.08 -21.36
N VAL A 191 -1.62 -1.89 -20.40
CA VAL A 191 -0.26 -1.79 -19.82
C VAL A 191 0.76 -2.33 -20.82
N ARG A 192 1.75 -1.49 -21.15
CA ARG A 192 2.80 -1.81 -22.13
C ARG A 192 4.12 -1.18 -21.71
N SER A 193 5.24 -1.80 -22.07
CA SER A 193 6.55 -1.14 -21.99
C SER A 193 6.84 -0.42 -23.31
N ARG A 194 7.53 0.72 -23.21
CA ARG A 194 8.08 1.45 -24.34
C ARG A 194 9.48 0.98 -24.71
N LEU A 195 10.32 0.71 -23.71
CA LEU A 195 11.73 0.43 -23.93
C LEU A 195 11.90 -0.98 -24.50
N PRO A 196 12.71 -1.14 -25.57
CA PRO A 196 13.02 -2.46 -26.10
C PRO A 196 13.83 -3.24 -25.04
N PRO A 197 13.54 -4.54 -24.87
CA PRO A 197 14.31 -5.37 -23.95
C PRO A 197 15.78 -5.42 -24.37
N LYS A 198 16.71 -5.09 -23.48
CA LYS A 198 18.16 -5.19 -23.73
C LYS A 198 18.66 -6.59 -23.36
N PRO A 199 19.07 -7.43 -24.35
CA PRO A 199 19.64 -8.74 -24.05
C PRO A 199 20.95 -8.58 -23.26
N GLY A 200 21.13 -9.32 -22.16
CA GLY A 200 22.38 -9.35 -21.40
C GLY A 200 22.39 -8.55 -20.08
N GLN A 201 21.29 -7.89 -19.70
CA GLN A 201 21.18 -7.37 -18.34
C GLN A 201 21.01 -8.50 -17.31
N SER A 202 21.66 -8.35 -16.15
CA SER A 202 21.58 -9.32 -15.06
C SER A 202 20.17 -9.37 -14.49
N ILE A 203 19.54 -10.54 -14.60
CA ILE A 203 18.25 -10.87 -13.98
C ILE A 203 18.36 -11.09 -12.45
N LEU A 204 19.58 -11.09 -11.90
CA LEU A 204 19.81 -11.28 -10.48
C LEU A 204 19.72 -9.95 -9.71
N PRO A 205 19.13 -10.00 -8.49
CA PRO A 205 19.17 -8.89 -7.53
C PRO A 205 20.59 -8.40 -7.29
N ASP A 206 20.75 -7.08 -7.11
CA ASP A 206 22.08 -6.49 -6.90
C ASP A 206 22.11 -5.61 -5.68
N PHE A 207 22.52 -6.23 -4.58
CA PHE A 207 22.68 -5.55 -3.31
C PHE A 207 23.84 -4.54 -3.33
N ARG A 208 24.68 -4.48 -4.38
CA ARG A 208 25.71 -3.44 -4.51
C ARG A 208 25.09 -2.05 -4.66
N ILE A 209 23.82 -1.94 -5.07
CA ILE A 209 23.09 -0.67 -5.13
C ILE A 209 23.08 0.02 -3.75
N PHE A 210 23.06 -0.73 -2.65
CA PHE A 210 23.13 -0.19 -1.28
C PHE A 210 24.49 0.45 -0.92
N ARG A 211 25.53 0.32 -1.76
CA ARG A 211 26.75 1.11 -1.60
C ARG A 211 26.53 2.60 -1.90
N GLN A 212 25.46 2.94 -2.63
CA GLN A 212 25.04 4.31 -2.84
C GLN A 212 24.32 4.80 -1.57
N VAL A 213 24.99 5.69 -0.82
CA VAL A 213 24.53 6.13 0.51
C VAL A 213 23.14 6.78 0.44
N ASP A 214 22.86 7.53 -0.61
CA ASP A 214 21.56 8.15 -0.87
C ASP A 214 20.45 7.11 -1.10
N PHE A 215 20.72 6.05 -1.86
CA PHE A 215 19.77 4.95 -2.04
C PHE A 215 19.53 4.18 -0.73
N ALA A 216 20.59 3.91 0.04
CA ALA A 216 20.48 3.26 1.33
C ALA A 216 19.65 4.08 2.33
N LEU A 217 19.91 5.39 2.41
CA LEU A 217 19.15 6.32 3.27
C LEU A 217 17.68 6.41 2.84
N VAL A 218 17.39 6.55 1.54
CA VAL A 218 16.01 6.56 1.04
C VAL A 218 15.30 5.24 1.34
N THR A 219 15.98 4.11 1.16
CA THR A 219 15.40 2.80 1.49
C THR A 219 15.12 2.67 2.99
N ALA A 220 16.02 3.13 3.86
CA ALA A 220 15.77 3.18 5.30
C ALA A 220 14.58 4.10 5.64
N GLY A 221 14.48 5.27 5.01
CA GLY A 221 13.35 6.18 5.19
C GLY A 221 12.01 5.54 4.78
N ILE A 222 11.98 4.89 3.62
CA ILE A 222 10.79 4.17 3.12
C ILE A 222 10.44 3.00 4.07
N TYR A 223 11.43 2.28 4.59
CA TYR A 223 11.20 1.21 5.55
C TYR A 223 10.46 1.69 6.80
N PHE A 224 10.95 2.77 7.44
CA PHE A 224 10.27 3.33 8.63
C PHE A 224 8.93 3.98 8.27
N MET A 225 8.84 4.63 7.11
CA MET A 225 7.57 5.15 6.60
C MET A 225 6.51 4.05 6.46
N GLU A 226 6.88 2.87 5.98
CA GLU A 226 5.95 1.74 5.79
C GLU A 226 5.54 1.13 7.13
N TRP A 227 6.43 1.10 8.13
CA TRP A 227 6.04 0.82 9.53
C TRP A 227 4.97 1.80 10.04
N GLY A 228 5.20 3.10 9.85
CA GLY A 228 4.26 4.13 10.23
C GLY A 228 2.96 4.09 9.41
N LEU A 229 2.97 3.61 8.18
CA LEU A 229 1.79 3.49 7.33
C LEU A 229 0.88 2.33 7.76
N PHE A 230 1.44 1.13 7.90
CA PHE A 230 0.65 -0.08 8.13
C PHE A 230 0.09 -0.20 9.54
N ALA A 231 0.74 0.40 10.54
CA ALA A 231 0.25 0.37 11.92
C ALA A 231 -1.15 1.01 12.06
N PRO A 232 -1.39 2.28 11.65
CA PRO A 232 -2.73 2.85 11.63
C PRO A 232 -3.70 2.08 10.73
N ILE A 233 -3.30 1.69 9.51
CA ILE A 233 -4.20 0.96 8.60
C ILE A 233 -4.76 -0.31 9.25
N THR A 234 -3.92 -1.03 10.01
CA THR A 234 -4.30 -2.27 10.68
C THR A 234 -5.12 -2.03 11.94
N TYR A 235 -4.67 -1.11 12.80
CA TYR A 235 -5.21 -0.97 14.16
C TYR A 235 -6.29 0.10 14.30
N LEU A 236 -6.49 0.97 13.32
CA LEU A 236 -7.44 2.09 13.43
C LEU A 236 -8.90 1.63 13.61
N THR A 237 -9.31 0.52 12.98
CA THR A 237 -10.64 -0.06 13.19
C THR A 237 -10.77 -0.64 14.60
N GLN A 238 -9.76 -1.39 15.07
CA GLN A 238 -9.76 -1.96 16.41
C GLN A 238 -9.78 -0.84 17.47
N TYR A 239 -8.99 0.21 17.28
CA TYR A 239 -9.00 1.40 18.11
C TYR A 239 -10.38 2.09 18.11
N ALA A 240 -11.00 2.23 16.94
CA ALA A 240 -12.33 2.83 16.82
C ALA A 240 -13.37 2.06 17.64
N LEU A 241 -13.35 0.73 17.58
CA LEU A 241 -14.18 -0.16 18.40
C LEU A 241 -13.85 -0.03 19.89
N TYR A 242 -12.56 -0.10 20.24
CA TYR A 242 -12.06 0.06 21.60
C TYR A 242 -12.49 1.39 22.23
N SER A 243 -12.46 2.49 21.47
CA SER A 243 -12.77 3.85 21.93
C SER A 243 -14.23 4.04 22.32
N GLY A 244 -15.16 3.24 21.78
CA GLY A 244 -16.61 3.32 22.01
C GLY A 244 -17.22 4.71 21.77
N ALA A 245 -16.50 5.57 21.06
CA ALA A 245 -16.95 6.90 20.66
C ALA A 245 -17.87 6.86 19.43
N MET A 246 -18.00 5.69 18.79
CA MET A 246 -18.79 5.47 17.58
C MET A 246 -19.43 4.09 17.57
N SER A 247 -20.45 3.93 16.72
CA SER A 247 -21.08 2.62 16.51
C SER A 247 -20.12 1.64 15.81
N THR A 248 -20.30 0.35 16.06
CA THR A 248 -19.54 -0.73 15.41
C THR A 248 -19.56 -0.61 13.89
N THR A 249 -20.73 -0.31 13.31
CA THR A 249 -20.88 -0.10 11.87
C THR A 249 -20.04 1.06 11.35
N PHE A 250 -20.00 2.17 12.10
CA PHE A 250 -19.21 3.34 11.71
C PHE A 250 -17.71 3.12 11.89
N ALA A 251 -17.29 2.36 12.91
CA ALA A 251 -15.89 2.01 13.11
C ALA A 251 -15.28 1.30 11.88
N TYR A 252 -16.03 0.42 11.23
CA TYR A 252 -15.60 -0.21 9.98
C TYR A 252 -15.56 0.75 8.77
N GLN A 253 -16.32 1.84 8.81
CA GLN A 253 -16.30 2.87 7.77
C GLN A 253 -15.09 3.80 7.88
N ILE A 254 -14.38 3.83 9.01
CA ILE A 254 -13.18 4.66 9.16
C ILE A 254 -12.11 4.31 8.14
N ILE A 255 -11.89 3.03 7.82
CA ILE A 255 -10.94 2.64 6.78
C ILE A 255 -11.40 3.17 5.40
N ALA A 256 -12.69 3.22 5.14
CA ALA A 256 -13.21 3.82 3.90
C ALA A 256 -12.95 5.33 3.86
N ILE A 257 -13.13 6.05 4.98
CA ILE A 257 -12.80 7.48 5.12
C ILE A 257 -11.29 7.70 4.92
N PHE A 258 -10.45 6.86 5.52
CA PHE A 258 -9.00 6.88 5.34
C PHE A 258 -8.61 6.71 3.86
N ASN A 259 -9.19 5.72 3.18
CA ASN A 259 -8.91 5.46 1.77
C ASN A 259 -9.47 6.56 0.84
N ALA A 260 -10.57 7.21 1.21
CA ALA A 260 -11.06 8.39 0.50
C ALA A 260 -10.05 9.54 0.56
N GLY A 261 -9.51 9.84 1.73
CA GLY A 261 -8.39 10.78 1.89
C GLY A 261 -7.17 10.36 1.07
N SER A 262 -6.79 9.09 1.14
CA SER A 262 -5.66 8.52 0.39
C SER A 262 -5.79 8.63 -1.12
N THR A 263 -7.01 8.55 -1.66
CA THR A 263 -7.26 8.69 -3.09
C THR A 263 -6.88 10.08 -3.60
N LEU A 264 -7.24 11.13 -2.87
CA LEU A 264 -6.80 12.48 -3.19
C LEU A 264 -5.30 12.66 -2.90
N GLY A 265 -4.83 12.07 -1.80
CA GLY A 265 -3.45 12.10 -1.36
C GLY A 265 -2.44 11.45 -2.30
N ARG A 266 -2.86 10.48 -3.11
CA ARG A 266 -2.02 9.81 -4.11
C ARG A 266 -1.81 10.69 -5.35
N TRP A 267 -2.84 11.41 -5.79
CA TRP A 267 -2.79 12.21 -7.02
C TRP A 267 -2.32 13.65 -6.80
N LEU A 268 -2.92 14.38 -5.86
CA LEU A 268 -2.74 15.84 -5.75
C LEU A 268 -1.29 16.21 -5.35
N PRO A 269 -0.68 15.57 -4.34
CA PRO A 269 0.75 15.70 -4.04
C PRO A 269 1.66 15.28 -5.20
N GLY A 270 1.30 14.27 -5.99
CA GLY A 270 2.01 13.92 -7.23
C GLY A 270 2.07 15.09 -8.23
N TYR A 271 0.96 15.81 -8.39
CA TYR A 271 0.89 17.00 -9.24
C TYR A 271 1.75 18.16 -8.70
N PHE A 272 1.78 18.39 -7.39
CA PHE A 272 2.67 19.38 -6.79
C PHE A 272 4.14 18.97 -6.86
N ALA A 273 4.46 17.68 -6.67
CA ALA A 273 5.80 17.14 -6.76
C ALA A 273 6.48 17.39 -8.11
N ASP A 274 5.70 17.40 -9.18
CA ASP A 274 6.19 17.73 -10.52
C ASP A 274 6.54 19.23 -10.69
N ARG A 275 6.14 20.11 -9.75
CA ARG A 275 6.39 21.57 -9.78
C ARG A 275 7.38 22.07 -8.73
N ILE A 276 7.18 21.66 -7.48
CA ILE A 276 7.98 22.15 -6.33
C ILE A 276 9.10 21.18 -5.93
N GLY A 277 9.22 20.06 -6.63
CA GLY A 277 10.22 19.02 -6.39
C GLY A 277 9.65 17.81 -5.64
N ARG A 278 10.07 16.61 -6.08
CA ARG A 278 9.55 15.32 -5.60
C ARG A 278 9.93 15.05 -4.14
N TYR A 279 11.20 15.26 -3.78
CA TYR A 279 11.67 15.13 -2.40
C TYR A 279 11.06 16.17 -1.46
N ASN A 280 10.94 17.43 -1.90
CA ASN A 280 10.30 18.49 -1.08
C ASN A 280 8.85 18.12 -0.74
N THR A 281 8.10 17.65 -1.74
CA THR A 281 6.71 17.25 -1.54
C THR A 281 6.60 16.00 -0.67
N MET A 282 7.51 15.03 -0.84
CA MET A 282 7.58 13.85 0.04
C MET A 282 7.83 14.25 1.50
N ILE A 283 8.79 15.15 1.76
CA ILE A 283 9.08 15.65 3.12
C ILE A 283 7.86 16.35 3.73
N LEU A 284 7.15 17.18 2.96
CA LEU A 284 5.91 17.83 3.41
C LEU A 284 4.82 16.81 3.75
N ALA A 285 4.64 15.77 2.93
CA ALA A 285 3.67 14.71 3.19
C ALA A 285 4.03 13.89 4.45
N LEU A 286 5.32 13.55 4.63
CA LEU A 286 5.80 12.87 5.82
C LEU A 286 5.62 13.73 7.08
N ALA A 287 5.90 15.04 7.00
CA ALA A 287 5.66 15.97 8.09
C ALA A 287 4.16 16.07 8.45
N LEU A 288 3.28 16.05 7.46
CA LEU A 288 1.84 16.01 7.70
C LEU A 288 1.40 14.69 8.38
N CYS A 289 2.00 13.55 8.02
CA CYS A 289 1.78 12.27 8.72
C CYS A 289 2.24 12.33 10.18
N LEU A 290 3.41 12.91 10.43
CA LEU A 290 3.97 13.11 11.77
C LEU A 290 3.03 13.97 12.64
N VAL A 291 2.62 15.12 12.12
CA VAL A 291 1.73 16.05 12.81
C VAL A 291 0.35 15.44 13.02
N ALA A 292 -0.19 14.70 12.06
CA ALA A 292 -1.46 14.00 12.26
C ALA A 292 -1.36 12.92 13.34
N SER A 293 -0.26 12.16 13.38
CA SER A 293 -0.03 11.11 14.38
C SER A 293 0.05 11.68 15.79
N PHE A 294 0.86 12.73 16.00
CA PHE A 294 1.05 13.33 17.33
C PHE A 294 -0.01 14.36 17.71
N GLY A 295 -0.60 15.05 16.75
CA GLY A 295 -1.55 16.14 16.98
C GLY A 295 -3.01 15.70 16.97
N LEU A 296 -3.34 14.57 16.32
CA LEU A 296 -4.72 14.08 16.23
C LEU A 296 -4.87 12.70 16.88
N TRP A 297 -4.08 11.71 16.46
CA TRP A 297 -4.28 10.35 16.93
C TRP A 297 -3.82 10.12 18.37
N LEU A 298 -2.61 10.59 18.72
CA LEU A 298 -2.11 10.44 20.09
C LEU A 298 -3.07 11.06 21.13
N PRO A 299 -3.54 12.32 21.00
CA PRO A 299 -4.54 12.87 21.91
C PRO A 299 -5.83 12.06 21.95
N ALA A 300 -6.33 11.59 20.80
CA ALA A 300 -7.52 10.75 20.76
C ALA A 300 -7.34 9.46 21.56
N THR A 301 -6.19 8.80 21.41
CA THR A 301 -5.88 7.57 22.14
C THR A 301 -5.73 7.79 23.65
N LEU A 302 -5.11 8.90 24.06
CA LEU A 302 -4.97 9.26 25.48
C LEU A 302 -6.34 9.56 26.11
N LEU A 303 -7.18 10.32 25.42
CA LEU A 303 -8.54 10.63 25.88
C LEU A 303 -9.45 9.40 25.90
N SER A 304 -9.22 8.43 25.01
CA SER A 304 -9.99 7.18 25.00
C SER A 304 -9.58 6.20 26.11
N ALA A 305 -8.38 6.37 26.67
CA ALA A 305 -7.81 5.52 27.71
C ALA A 305 -7.95 6.13 29.12
N SER A 306 -8.48 7.35 29.25
CA SER A 306 -8.72 7.99 30.54
C SER A 306 -9.97 7.44 31.23
N ASP A 307 -10.01 7.55 32.57
CA ASP A 307 -11.15 7.10 33.38
C ASP A 307 -12.45 7.86 33.04
N ASP A 308 -12.34 9.10 32.54
CA ASP A 308 -13.49 9.93 32.14
C ASP A 308 -13.80 9.82 30.64
N ARG A 309 -13.80 8.60 30.11
CA ARG A 309 -13.97 8.32 28.68
C ARG A 309 -15.31 8.82 28.12
N ASP A 310 -16.38 8.76 28.91
CA ASP A 310 -17.72 9.13 28.45
C ASP A 310 -17.86 10.63 28.15
N SER A 311 -17.21 11.48 28.93
CA SER A 311 -17.15 12.93 28.73
C SER A 311 -16.45 13.32 27.41
N HIS A 312 -15.47 12.53 26.99
CA HIS A 312 -14.62 12.86 25.83
C HIS A 312 -15.04 12.21 24.51
N LYS A 313 -16.16 11.46 24.47
CA LYS A 313 -16.62 10.72 23.27
C LYS A 313 -16.69 11.58 22.01
N THR A 314 -17.25 12.78 22.10
CA THR A 314 -17.38 13.70 20.95
C THR A 314 -16.02 14.17 20.43
N ALA A 315 -15.07 14.46 21.34
CA ALA A 315 -13.72 14.87 20.97
C ALA A 315 -12.95 13.72 20.31
N VAL A 316 -13.02 12.51 20.90
CA VAL A 316 -12.39 11.30 20.35
C VAL A 316 -12.95 10.98 18.96
N PHE A 317 -14.26 11.10 18.77
CA PHE A 317 -14.91 10.93 17.47
C PHE A 317 -14.36 11.90 16.42
N GLY A 318 -14.35 13.20 16.73
CA GLY A 318 -13.85 14.23 15.83
C GLY A 318 -12.36 14.07 15.48
N LEU A 319 -11.52 13.81 16.49
CA LEU A 319 -10.08 13.60 16.30
C LEU A 319 -9.79 12.37 15.46
N THR A 320 -10.54 11.27 15.67
CA THR A 320 -10.34 10.03 14.90
C THR A 320 -10.71 10.21 13.43
N ILE A 321 -11.80 10.91 13.12
CA ILE A 321 -12.17 11.23 11.73
C ILE A 321 -11.16 12.18 11.10
N ALA A 322 -10.78 13.24 11.80
CA ALA A 322 -9.79 14.20 11.31
C ALA A 322 -8.45 13.50 11.02
N PHE A 323 -8.00 12.63 11.92
CA PHE A 323 -6.81 11.80 11.71
C PHE A 323 -6.97 10.93 10.47
N SER A 324 -8.08 10.20 10.34
CA SER A 324 -8.33 9.30 9.22
C SER A 324 -8.23 10.02 7.87
N VAL A 325 -8.81 11.22 7.76
CA VAL A 325 -8.77 12.02 6.52
C VAL A 325 -7.38 12.59 6.26
N VAL A 326 -6.79 13.28 7.26
CA VAL A 326 -5.51 14.00 7.09
C VAL A 326 -4.36 13.01 6.91
N PHE A 327 -4.29 11.99 7.75
CA PHE A 327 -3.29 10.95 7.62
C PHE A 327 -3.54 10.10 6.38
N GLY A 328 -4.79 9.77 6.04
CA GLY A 328 -5.13 9.09 4.79
C GLY A 328 -4.59 9.85 3.57
N PHE A 329 -4.84 11.16 3.50
CA PHE A 329 -4.30 12.05 2.47
C PHE A 329 -2.76 12.07 2.45
N ALA A 330 -2.13 12.37 3.58
CA ALA A 330 -0.68 12.49 3.67
C ALA A 330 0.04 11.17 3.34
N SER A 331 -0.47 10.07 3.89
CA SER A 331 0.11 8.74 3.73
C SER A 331 -0.17 8.14 2.34
N GLY A 332 -1.26 8.56 1.67
CA GLY A 332 -1.49 8.25 0.26
C GLY A 332 -0.36 8.78 -0.64
N SER A 333 0.17 9.96 -0.33
CA SER A 333 1.28 10.56 -1.08
C SER A 333 2.55 9.73 -0.99
N ASN A 334 2.77 9.08 0.15
CA ASN A 334 3.94 8.24 0.36
C ASN A 334 4.00 7.10 -0.67
N ILE A 335 2.86 6.47 -0.93
CA ILE A 335 2.76 5.33 -1.87
C ILE A 335 2.99 5.80 -3.32
N SER A 336 2.51 6.99 -3.69
CA SER A 336 2.67 7.49 -5.07
C SER A 336 4.02 8.16 -5.32
N LEU A 337 4.64 8.79 -4.32
CA LEU A 337 5.90 9.51 -4.45
C LEU A 337 7.13 8.63 -4.23
N THR A 338 7.04 7.58 -3.40
CA THR A 338 8.15 6.62 -3.20
C THR A 338 8.75 6.10 -4.50
N PRO A 339 7.96 5.48 -5.42
CA PRO A 339 8.48 5.04 -6.71
C PRO A 339 9.13 6.18 -7.52
N VAL A 340 8.65 7.41 -7.37
CA VAL A 340 9.11 8.57 -8.14
C VAL A 340 10.43 9.12 -7.59
N CYS A 341 10.60 9.11 -6.26
CA CYS A 341 11.85 9.46 -5.57
C CYS A 341 12.94 8.42 -5.84
N VAL A 342 12.63 7.11 -5.72
CA VAL A 342 13.57 6.03 -6.08
C VAL A 342 13.99 6.14 -7.55
N GLY A 343 13.05 6.52 -8.43
CA GLY A 343 13.32 6.74 -9.84
C GLY A 343 14.20 7.93 -10.17
N GLN A 344 14.55 8.80 -9.21
CA GLN A 344 15.55 9.86 -9.40
C GLN A 344 16.98 9.39 -9.10
N LEU A 345 17.14 8.24 -8.45
CA LEU A 345 18.43 7.70 -8.05
C LEU A 345 19.01 6.71 -9.07
N CYS A 346 18.28 6.44 -10.15
CA CYS A 346 18.66 5.48 -11.18
C CYS A 346 18.31 5.96 -12.58
N GLU A 347 18.99 5.38 -13.56
CA GLU A 347 18.58 5.47 -14.96
C GLU A 347 17.26 4.72 -15.17
N THR A 348 16.40 5.23 -16.06
CA THR A 348 15.06 4.68 -16.31
C THR A 348 15.08 3.22 -16.77
N GLU A 349 16.16 2.79 -17.42
CA GLU A 349 16.33 1.40 -17.86
C GLU A 349 16.55 0.41 -16.71
N GLN A 350 17.02 0.88 -15.55
CA GLN A 350 17.28 0.07 -14.35
C GLN A 350 16.23 0.32 -13.26
N TYR A 351 15.13 0.99 -13.63
CA TYR A 351 14.13 1.43 -12.68
C TYR A 351 13.46 0.26 -11.94
N GLY A 352 13.10 -0.81 -12.66
CA GLY A 352 12.51 -2.00 -12.07
C GLY A 352 13.43 -2.62 -11.03
N ARG A 353 14.72 -2.77 -11.35
CA ARG A 353 15.76 -3.27 -10.44
C ARG A 353 15.91 -2.43 -9.17
N TYR A 354 16.02 -1.11 -9.27
CA TYR A 354 16.16 -0.22 -8.11
C TYR A 354 14.92 -0.24 -7.22
N TYR A 355 13.74 -0.15 -7.83
CA TYR A 355 12.47 -0.18 -7.11
C TYR A 355 12.28 -1.52 -6.37
N ALA A 356 12.51 -2.63 -7.05
CA ALA A 356 12.44 -3.97 -6.48
C ALA A 356 13.44 -4.19 -5.33
N THR A 357 14.68 -3.73 -5.50
CA THR A 357 15.73 -3.85 -4.47
C THR A 357 15.35 -3.06 -3.22
N CYS A 358 14.79 -1.86 -3.38
CA CYS A 358 14.26 -1.06 -2.27
C CYS A 358 13.11 -1.80 -1.56
N TYR A 359 12.10 -2.23 -2.33
CA TYR A 359 10.91 -2.88 -1.77
C TYR A 359 11.15 -4.25 -1.14
N THR A 360 12.30 -4.88 -1.42
CA THR A 360 12.72 -6.11 -0.74
C THR A 360 12.98 -5.90 0.74
N ILE A 361 13.75 -4.86 1.09
CA ILE A 361 14.04 -4.54 2.49
C ILE A 361 12.76 -4.03 3.16
N VAL A 362 12.00 -3.21 2.44
CA VAL A 362 10.71 -2.67 2.93
C VAL A 362 9.70 -3.79 3.21
N ALA A 363 9.67 -4.87 2.41
CA ALA A 363 8.79 -6.01 2.65
C ALA A 363 9.03 -6.66 4.02
N LEU A 364 10.29 -6.73 4.48
CA LEU A 364 10.60 -7.17 5.84
C LEU A 364 9.98 -6.23 6.89
N GLY A 365 9.99 -4.93 6.61
CA GLY A 365 9.34 -3.93 7.45
C GLY A 365 7.84 -4.16 7.55
N THR A 366 7.16 -4.42 6.44
CA THR A 366 5.72 -4.74 6.44
C THR A 366 5.38 -6.00 7.25
N LEU A 367 6.30 -6.97 7.31
CA LEU A 367 6.15 -8.20 8.08
C LEU A 367 6.30 -7.95 9.60
N THR A 368 7.26 -7.13 10.01
CA THR A 368 7.55 -6.92 11.44
C THR A 368 6.74 -5.79 12.07
N GLY A 369 6.32 -4.79 11.29
CA GLY A 369 5.67 -3.58 11.80
C GLY A 369 4.34 -3.88 12.50
N ILE A 370 3.53 -4.78 11.93
CA ILE A 370 2.23 -5.17 12.50
C ILE A 370 2.40 -5.89 13.85
N PRO A 371 3.22 -6.96 13.98
CA PRO A 371 3.49 -7.60 15.27
C PRO A 371 4.05 -6.64 16.33
N ILE A 372 4.97 -5.74 15.96
CA ILE A 372 5.53 -4.75 16.90
C ILE A 372 4.41 -3.83 17.42
N ALA A 373 3.56 -3.32 16.54
CA ALA A 373 2.41 -2.52 16.95
C ALA A 373 1.45 -3.30 17.85
N GLY A 374 1.19 -4.59 17.56
CA GLY A 374 0.38 -5.44 18.42
C GLY A 374 0.98 -5.67 19.81
N ALA A 375 2.30 -5.90 19.88
CA ALA A 375 3.01 -6.04 21.16
C ALA A 375 2.97 -4.74 21.97
N LEU A 376 2.99 -3.58 21.32
CA LEU A 376 2.83 -2.29 21.99
C LEU A 376 1.42 -2.11 22.58
N VAL A 377 0.37 -2.54 21.88
CA VAL A 377 -1.00 -2.53 22.44
C VAL A 377 -1.06 -3.41 23.70
N GLN A 378 -0.47 -4.59 23.68
CA GLN A 378 -0.44 -5.49 24.84
C GLN A 378 0.38 -4.91 26.00
N ALA A 379 1.55 -4.32 25.71
CA ALA A 379 2.40 -3.69 26.72
C ALA A 379 1.79 -2.42 27.35
N CYS A 380 0.80 -1.82 26.68
CA CYS A 380 0.04 -0.67 27.15
C CYS A 380 -1.35 -1.06 27.68
N ASP A 381 -1.55 -2.29 28.16
CA ASP A 381 -2.81 -2.79 28.74
C ASP A 381 -4.03 -2.65 27.82
N GLY A 382 -3.83 -2.80 26.51
CA GLY A 382 -4.88 -2.66 25.49
C GLY A 382 -5.07 -1.23 24.97
N ALA A 383 -4.37 -0.24 25.53
CA ALA A 383 -4.43 1.13 25.07
C ALA A 383 -3.58 1.36 23.80
N PHE A 384 -4.06 2.23 22.91
CA PHE A 384 -3.45 2.44 21.58
C PHE A 384 -2.43 3.57 21.52
N TRP A 385 -2.18 4.28 22.62
CA TRP A 385 -1.26 5.44 22.64
C TRP A 385 0.18 5.04 22.29
N GLY A 386 0.62 3.84 22.69
CA GLY A 386 1.95 3.32 22.34
C GLY A 386 2.13 3.15 20.83
N VAL A 387 1.08 2.69 20.13
CA VAL A 387 1.08 2.56 18.66
C VAL A 387 1.10 3.93 17.98
N ALA A 388 0.39 4.91 18.54
CA ALA A 388 0.40 6.29 18.03
C ALA A 388 1.79 6.93 18.12
N ILE A 389 2.49 6.75 19.25
CA ILE A 389 3.88 7.21 19.41
C ILE A 389 4.81 6.49 18.44
N PHE A 390 4.73 5.16 18.35
CA PHE A 390 5.54 4.37 17.42
C PHE A 390 5.37 4.85 15.99
N THR A 391 4.12 5.08 15.57
CA THR A 391 3.79 5.61 14.24
C THR A 391 4.44 6.98 14.00
N GLY A 392 4.25 7.93 14.91
CA GLY A 392 4.86 9.26 14.80
C GLY A 392 6.39 9.21 14.74
N MET A 393 7.03 8.41 15.60
CA MET A 393 8.49 8.26 15.61
C MET A 393 9.03 7.65 14.32
N CYS A 394 8.33 6.66 13.73
CA CYS A 394 8.69 6.10 12.44
C CYS A 394 8.68 7.17 11.32
N TYR A 395 7.68 8.05 11.30
CA TYR A 395 7.65 9.17 10.37
C TYR A 395 8.77 10.19 10.64
N ALA A 396 9.12 10.46 11.89
CA ALA A 396 10.23 11.35 12.22
C ALA A 396 11.57 10.83 11.66
N VAL A 397 11.83 9.52 11.80
CA VAL A 397 13.03 8.87 11.24
C VAL A 397 13.01 8.92 9.70
N SER A 398 11.85 8.67 9.08
CA SER A 398 11.70 8.81 7.62
C SER A 398 12.01 10.23 7.14
N ILE A 399 11.47 11.25 7.81
CA ILE A 399 11.74 12.67 7.48
C ILE A 399 13.24 12.94 7.54
N ALA A 400 13.91 12.53 8.61
CA ALA A 400 15.36 12.73 8.76
C ALA A 400 16.14 12.12 7.58
N ALA A 401 15.78 10.91 7.16
CA ALA A 401 16.41 10.24 6.03
C ALA A 401 16.17 10.98 4.70
N PHE A 402 14.92 11.36 4.39
CA PHE A 402 14.57 12.07 3.16
C PHE A 402 15.18 13.49 3.10
N VAL A 403 15.19 14.22 4.22
CA VAL A 403 15.85 15.53 4.34
C VAL A 403 17.35 15.39 4.10
N THR A 404 18.00 14.38 4.70
CA THR A 404 19.43 14.14 4.50
C THR A 404 19.76 13.94 3.03
N VAL A 405 19.00 13.10 2.32
CA VAL A 405 19.22 12.88 0.88
C VAL A 405 18.93 14.12 0.04
N ARG A 406 17.90 14.89 0.39
CA ARG A 406 17.58 16.16 -0.29
C ARG A 406 18.74 17.15 -0.19
N VAL A 407 19.34 17.27 0.99
CA VAL A 407 20.52 18.14 1.24
C VAL A 407 21.75 17.62 0.49
N MET A 408 22.01 16.31 0.53
CA MET A 408 23.16 15.69 -0.17
C MET A 408 23.12 15.88 -1.69
N ARG A 409 21.94 15.75 -2.32
CA ARG A 409 21.80 15.76 -3.78
C ARG A 409 21.50 17.14 -4.37
N GLY A 410 20.85 18.03 -3.62
CA GLY A 410 20.38 19.30 -4.17
C GLY A 410 20.60 20.52 -3.26
N GLY A 411 21.38 20.41 -2.19
CA GLY A 411 21.54 21.48 -1.21
C GLY A 411 20.26 21.74 -0.40
N TRP A 412 20.25 22.80 0.40
CA TRP A 412 19.10 23.21 1.22
C TRP A 412 17.90 23.64 0.37
#